data_AF-A0AA48RCK2-F1
#
_entry.id   AF-A0AA48RCK2-F1
#
_cell.length_a   1.000
_cell.length_b   1.000
_cell.length_c   1.000
_cell.angle_alpha   90.00
_cell.angle_beta   90.00
_cell.angle_gamma   90.00
#
_symmetry.space_group_name_H-M   'P 1'
#
loop_
_entity.id
_entity.type
_entity.pdbx_description
1 polymer ?
#
loop_
_entity_poly.entity_id
_entity_poly.type
_entity_poly.pdbx_seq_one_letter_code
_entity_poly.pdbx_strand_id
1 'polypeptide(L)'
;MIRHNRRKWMGSLLLLITALVVSSTPFRDLTSFPHELRLMEGSLQQLRVSVPVMGTLINSNPDILHVNGAKTREVTVDLSKPLSVEPRRAGQAQLQVKWHNVPLTAVNVNVLPDLRVIPGGQSIGVKLQTAGVLVVGHHLVDTGKEKVSPGERAGIHVGDMIVKINDLYINDMNDVKKLVNEAGERNTPVQLLVVRGKEKLNMTLHPAKDKKDNEYRMGLYIRDSAAGVGTLTFIDPNTKAYGALGHVISDVDTGQAIAVGDGQIVAASVTSIEKGQSGNPGEKFARFYNESEVLGTITKNTPFGIFGKMKEQPKRGLYNEPMPIALAEQVKEGPAKILTVVDGQKVEEFSIEIVNVVKQHFPATKGMIIKVTDKRLLEKTGGIVQGMSGSPIIQDGKIVGAVTHVFVNDPTSGYGCYIEWMLQEAGIPVRSQQGKAPIGSAA
;
A
#
# COMPACT_ATOMS: atom_id res chain seq x y z
N MET A 1 -33.01 -38.01 -48.92
CA MET A 1 -32.52 -36.62 -49.15
C MET A 1 -33.17 -35.57 -48.24
N ILE A 2 -34.51 -35.55 -48.09
CA ILE A 2 -35.25 -34.50 -47.34
C ILE A 2 -34.92 -34.41 -45.84
N ARG A 3 -34.73 -35.55 -45.15
CA ARG A 3 -34.37 -35.58 -43.71
C ARG A 3 -32.98 -35.02 -43.38
N HIS A 4 -32.02 -35.16 -44.30
CA HIS A 4 -30.65 -34.68 -44.12
C HIS A 4 -30.57 -33.15 -44.29
N ASN A 5 -31.29 -32.60 -45.27
CA ASN A 5 -31.41 -31.14 -45.44
C ASN A 5 -32.17 -30.48 -44.28
N ARG A 6 -33.22 -31.11 -43.74
CA ARG A 6 -33.91 -30.59 -42.54
C ARG A 6 -33.01 -30.51 -41.31
N ARG A 7 -32.16 -31.53 -41.08
CA ARG A 7 -31.18 -31.50 -39.96
C ARG A 7 -30.12 -30.42 -40.15
N LYS A 8 -29.61 -30.24 -41.37
CA LYS A 8 -28.66 -29.16 -41.69
C LYS A 8 -29.29 -27.78 -41.51
N TRP A 9 -30.50 -27.55 -42.04
CA TRP A 9 -31.23 -26.30 -41.85
C TRP A 9 -31.56 -26.00 -40.40
N MET A 10 -32.02 -27.00 -39.64
CA MET A 10 -32.30 -26.84 -38.22
C MET A 10 -31.02 -26.56 -37.42
N GLY A 11 -29.89 -27.20 -37.79
CA GLY A 11 -28.58 -26.91 -37.22
C GLY A 11 -28.10 -25.49 -37.53
N SER A 12 -28.20 -25.05 -38.79
CA SER A 12 -27.85 -23.69 -39.20
C SER A 12 -28.73 -22.63 -38.53
N LEU A 13 -30.03 -22.88 -38.40
CA LEU A 13 -30.96 -21.99 -37.70
C LEU A 13 -30.63 -21.91 -36.20
N LEU A 14 -30.36 -23.05 -35.55
CA LEU A 14 -29.94 -23.07 -34.16
C LEU A 14 -28.64 -22.28 -33.96
N LEU A 15 -27.67 -22.47 -34.84
CA LEU A 15 -26.37 -21.79 -34.78
C LEU A 15 -26.51 -20.28 -34.99
N LEU A 16 -27.38 -19.85 -35.90
CA LEU A 16 -27.73 -18.45 -36.11
C LEU A 16 -28.39 -17.83 -34.86
N ILE A 17 -29.36 -18.54 -34.25
CA ILE A 17 -30.03 -18.08 -33.02
C ILE A 17 -29.03 -17.99 -31.88
N THR A 18 -28.17 -18.99 -31.68
CA THR A 18 -27.13 -18.95 -30.65
C THR A 18 -26.16 -17.79 -30.88
N ALA A 19 -25.72 -17.56 -32.13
CA ALA A 19 -24.87 -16.43 -32.48
C ALA A 19 -25.54 -15.08 -32.18
N LEU A 20 -26.84 -14.94 -32.49
CA LEU A 20 -27.64 -13.75 -32.17
C LEU A 20 -27.79 -13.54 -30.65
N VAL A 21 -28.04 -14.60 -29.89
CA VAL A 21 -28.14 -14.52 -28.42
C VAL A 21 -26.80 -14.13 -27.81
N VAL A 22 -25.70 -14.79 -28.20
CA VAL A 22 -24.37 -14.51 -27.64
C VAL A 22 -23.87 -13.11 -28.00
N SER A 23 -24.28 -12.56 -29.14
CA SER A 23 -23.94 -11.20 -29.54
C SER A 23 -24.87 -10.11 -28.99
N SER A 24 -26.00 -10.50 -28.39
CA SER A 24 -27.00 -9.57 -27.84
C SER A 24 -26.53 -8.80 -26.60
N THR A 25 -27.04 -7.59 -26.40
CA THR A 25 -26.75 -6.78 -25.21
C THR A 25 -27.18 -7.44 -23.89
N PRO A 26 -28.35 -8.11 -23.78
CA PRO A 26 -28.73 -8.77 -22.53
C PRO A 26 -27.76 -9.90 -22.18
N PHE A 27 -27.25 -10.64 -23.16
CA PHE A 27 -26.26 -11.69 -22.89
C PHE A 27 -24.92 -11.12 -22.40
N ARG A 28 -24.46 -10.00 -22.97
CA ARG A 28 -23.25 -9.31 -22.51
C ARG A 28 -23.41 -8.72 -21.11
N ASP A 29 -24.54 -8.10 -20.82
CA ASP A 29 -24.80 -7.50 -19.50
C ASP A 29 -24.98 -8.58 -18.43
N LEU A 30 -25.59 -9.71 -18.77
CA LEU A 30 -25.73 -10.84 -17.86
C LEU A 30 -24.38 -11.55 -17.61
N THR A 31 -23.53 -11.69 -18.62
CA THR A 31 -22.19 -12.30 -18.47
C THR A 31 -21.18 -11.36 -17.82
N SER A 32 -21.36 -10.03 -17.91
CA SER A 32 -20.54 -9.03 -17.22
C SER A 32 -21.10 -8.61 -15.86
N PHE A 33 -22.25 -9.16 -15.46
CA PHE A 33 -22.86 -8.87 -14.16
C PHE A 33 -21.94 -9.32 -13.03
N PRO A 34 -21.65 -8.45 -12.04
CA PRO A 34 -20.69 -8.78 -11.00
C PRO A 34 -21.23 -9.88 -10.08
N HIS A 35 -20.39 -10.87 -9.76
CA HIS A 35 -20.70 -11.88 -8.73
C HIS A 35 -20.57 -11.33 -7.31
N GLU A 36 -19.68 -10.35 -7.12
CA GLU A 36 -19.50 -9.64 -5.86
C GLU A 36 -19.52 -8.12 -6.11
N LEU A 37 -20.18 -7.40 -5.21
CA LEU A 37 -20.30 -5.95 -5.28
C LEU A 37 -19.93 -5.34 -3.92
N ARG A 38 -18.89 -4.52 -3.90
CA ARG A 38 -18.48 -3.74 -2.71
C ARG A 38 -19.06 -2.34 -2.80
N LEU A 39 -19.81 -1.93 -1.80
CA LEU A 39 -20.43 -0.60 -1.74
C LEU A 39 -20.13 0.08 -0.42
N MET A 40 -20.10 1.41 -0.40
CA MET A 40 -20.02 2.19 0.83
C MET A 40 -21.43 2.50 1.35
N GLU A 41 -21.60 2.50 2.66
CA GLU A 41 -22.82 2.99 3.30
C GLU A 41 -23.16 4.41 2.82
N GLY A 42 -24.44 4.65 2.49
CA GLY A 42 -24.90 5.94 1.98
C GLY A 42 -24.60 6.20 0.50
N SER A 43 -23.90 5.30 -0.21
CA SER A 43 -23.71 5.41 -1.66
C SER A 43 -24.98 5.07 -2.46
N LEU A 44 -24.98 5.39 -3.75
CA LEU A 44 -26.03 5.00 -4.69
C LEU A 44 -25.38 4.35 -5.90
N GLN A 45 -25.76 3.11 -6.20
CA GLN A 45 -25.25 2.36 -7.36
C GLN A 45 -26.40 1.93 -8.25
N GLN A 46 -26.21 2.05 -9.56
CA GLN A 46 -27.14 1.49 -10.54
C GLN A 46 -26.60 0.19 -11.12
N LEU A 47 -27.42 -0.86 -11.14
CA LEU A 47 -27.13 -2.15 -11.78
C LEU A 47 -28.00 -2.31 -13.03
N ARG A 48 -27.41 -2.71 -14.16
CA ARG A 48 -28.15 -2.95 -15.41
C ARG A 48 -28.13 -4.44 -15.72
N VAL A 49 -29.32 -4.98 -16.00
CA VAL A 49 -29.51 -6.37 -16.46
C VAL A 49 -29.90 -6.38 -17.94
N SER A 50 -30.61 -5.35 -18.40
CA SER A 50 -30.95 -5.08 -19.80
C SER A 50 -31.76 -6.18 -20.49
N VAL A 51 -32.54 -6.96 -19.73
CA VAL A 51 -33.44 -7.99 -20.27
C VAL A 51 -34.85 -7.42 -20.38
N PRO A 52 -35.52 -7.46 -21.55
CA PRO A 52 -36.82 -6.83 -21.78
C PRO A 52 -37.98 -7.67 -21.19
N VAL A 53 -37.89 -8.03 -19.92
CA VAL A 53 -38.90 -8.80 -19.19
C VAL A 53 -39.11 -8.23 -17.79
N MET A 54 -40.31 -8.43 -17.25
CA MET A 54 -40.55 -8.26 -15.83
C MET A 54 -39.90 -9.41 -15.08
N GLY A 55 -39.11 -9.11 -14.05
CA GLY A 55 -38.46 -10.07 -13.18
C GLY A 55 -38.80 -9.84 -11.72
N THR A 56 -38.33 -10.76 -10.89
CA THR A 56 -38.40 -10.66 -9.43
C THR A 56 -36.99 -10.50 -8.91
N LEU A 57 -36.74 -9.45 -8.13
CA LEU A 57 -35.51 -9.30 -7.38
C LEU A 57 -35.75 -9.70 -5.92
N ILE A 58 -34.89 -10.59 -5.43
CA ILE A 58 -34.88 -11.07 -4.06
C ILE A 58 -33.67 -10.47 -3.35
N ASN A 59 -33.91 -9.87 -2.19
CA ASN A 59 -32.91 -9.29 -1.32
C ASN A 59 -32.87 -10.06 0.00
N SER A 60 -31.74 -10.70 0.29
CA SER A 60 -31.59 -11.50 1.50
C SER A 60 -31.61 -10.67 2.79
N ASN A 61 -31.27 -9.39 2.73
CA ASN A 61 -31.21 -8.52 3.91
C ASN A 61 -31.64 -7.06 3.62
N PRO A 62 -32.95 -6.76 3.73
CA PRO A 62 -33.48 -5.41 3.51
C PRO A 62 -33.05 -4.37 4.55
N ASP A 63 -32.52 -4.78 5.71
CA ASP A 63 -31.98 -3.83 6.70
C ASP A 63 -30.63 -3.23 6.29
N ILE A 64 -29.92 -3.92 5.39
CA ILE A 64 -28.59 -3.53 4.89
C ILE A 64 -28.69 -2.80 3.55
N LEU A 65 -29.60 -3.25 2.68
CA LEU A 65 -29.65 -2.84 1.29
C LEU A 65 -31.09 -2.55 0.88
N HIS A 66 -31.34 -1.37 0.34
CA HIS A 66 -32.60 -1.05 -0.32
C HIS A 66 -32.45 -1.17 -1.82
N VAL A 67 -33.53 -1.55 -2.50
CA VAL A 67 -33.55 -1.63 -3.96
C VAL A 67 -34.73 -0.82 -4.48
N ASN A 68 -34.47 0.07 -5.44
CA ASN A 68 -35.44 1.03 -5.98
C ASN A 68 -36.16 1.83 -4.86
N GLY A 69 -35.41 2.24 -3.83
CA GLY A 69 -35.93 2.96 -2.67
C GLY A 69 -36.75 2.13 -1.68
N ALA A 70 -37.05 0.86 -1.97
CA ALA A 70 -37.89 0.01 -1.13
C ALA A 70 -37.07 -0.88 -0.17
N LYS A 71 -37.52 -0.94 1.08
CA LYS A 71 -37.08 -1.90 2.09
C LYS A 71 -37.91 -3.18 1.99
N THR A 72 -37.56 -4.07 1.06
CA THR A 72 -38.31 -5.32 0.84
C THR A 72 -37.39 -6.48 0.53
N ARG A 73 -37.84 -7.69 0.90
CA ARG A 73 -37.19 -8.96 0.53
C ARG A 73 -37.45 -9.34 -0.92
N GLU A 74 -38.56 -8.91 -1.48
CA GLU A 74 -38.95 -9.26 -2.84
C GLU A 74 -39.61 -8.06 -3.52
N VAL A 75 -39.22 -7.78 -4.76
CA VAL A 75 -39.77 -6.69 -5.56
C VAL A 75 -39.84 -7.08 -7.02
N THR A 76 -40.98 -6.82 -7.65
CA THR A 76 -41.13 -6.94 -9.10
C THR A 76 -40.44 -5.76 -9.78
N VAL A 77 -39.55 -6.06 -10.70
CA VAL A 77 -38.70 -5.07 -11.37
C VAL A 77 -38.75 -5.24 -12.89
N ASP A 78 -38.72 -4.10 -13.58
CA ASP A 78 -38.52 -4.04 -15.03
C ASP A 78 -37.03 -4.20 -15.32
N LEU A 79 -36.61 -5.39 -15.78
CA LEU A 79 -35.20 -5.72 -16.01
C LEU A 79 -34.60 -5.00 -17.22
N SER A 80 -35.42 -4.27 -18.00
CA SER A 80 -34.94 -3.39 -19.06
C SER A 80 -34.39 -2.06 -18.53
N LYS A 81 -34.73 -1.71 -17.27
CA LYS A 81 -34.31 -0.47 -16.62
C LYS A 81 -33.20 -0.71 -15.59
N PRO A 82 -32.36 0.31 -15.31
CA PRO A 82 -31.39 0.22 -14.23
C PRO A 82 -32.07 0.04 -12.87
N LEU A 83 -31.55 -0.88 -12.06
CA LEU A 83 -31.95 -1.12 -10.68
C LEU A 83 -31.12 -0.21 -9.77
N SER A 84 -31.80 0.60 -8.96
CA SER A 84 -31.15 1.42 -7.92
C SER A 84 -30.83 0.55 -6.71
N VAL A 85 -29.58 0.56 -6.26
CA VAL A 85 -29.10 -0.16 -5.09
C VAL A 85 -28.53 0.85 -4.10
N GLU A 86 -29.14 0.89 -2.92
CA GLU A 86 -28.90 1.89 -1.88
C GLU A 86 -28.48 1.20 -0.58
N PRO A 87 -27.18 1.17 -0.25
CA PRO A 87 -26.68 0.61 0.99
C PRO A 87 -27.02 1.51 2.17
N ARG A 88 -27.67 0.95 3.19
CA ARG A 88 -28.14 1.67 4.38
C ARG A 88 -27.33 1.37 5.63
N ARG A 89 -26.66 0.22 5.69
CA ARG A 89 -25.85 -0.18 6.85
C ARG A 89 -24.73 -1.09 6.40
N ALA A 90 -23.56 -0.96 7.01
CA ALA A 90 -22.47 -1.93 6.83
C ALA A 90 -22.90 -3.38 7.14
N GLY A 91 -22.45 -4.33 6.32
CA GLY A 91 -22.75 -5.75 6.44
C GLY A 91 -22.86 -6.46 5.08
N GLN A 92 -23.40 -7.67 5.07
CA GLN A 92 -23.52 -8.50 3.87
C GLN A 92 -24.98 -8.77 3.49
N ALA A 93 -25.28 -8.68 2.21
CA ALA A 93 -26.56 -9.05 1.61
C ALA A 93 -26.30 -9.83 0.31
N GLN A 94 -27.33 -10.49 -0.22
CA GLN A 94 -27.31 -11.11 -1.53
C GLN A 94 -28.53 -10.61 -2.30
N LEU A 95 -28.29 -10.15 -3.53
CA LEU A 95 -29.34 -9.82 -4.48
C LEU A 95 -29.42 -10.93 -5.53
N GLN A 96 -30.61 -11.50 -5.71
CA GLN A 96 -30.87 -12.51 -6.73
C GLN A 96 -31.95 -12.00 -7.67
N VAL A 97 -31.68 -12.02 -8.98
CA VAL A 97 -32.64 -11.67 -10.01
C VAL A 97 -33.19 -12.96 -10.62
N LYS A 98 -34.51 -13.09 -10.66
CA LYS A 98 -35.24 -14.20 -11.27
C LYS A 98 -36.17 -13.72 -12.37
N TRP A 99 -36.40 -14.59 -13.34
CA TRP A 99 -37.52 -14.50 -14.25
C TRP A 99 -38.43 -15.70 -14.00
N HIS A 100 -39.62 -15.46 -13.45
CA HIS A 100 -40.47 -16.51 -12.87
C HIS A 100 -39.65 -17.38 -11.89
N ASN A 101 -39.54 -18.69 -12.13
CA ASN A 101 -38.80 -19.62 -11.28
C ASN A 101 -37.35 -19.85 -11.74
N VAL A 102 -36.88 -19.14 -12.77
CA VAL A 102 -35.52 -19.29 -13.31
C VAL A 102 -34.61 -18.19 -12.73
N PRO A 103 -33.56 -18.54 -11.97
CA PRO A 103 -32.56 -17.56 -11.53
C PRO A 103 -31.73 -17.10 -12.73
N LEU A 104 -31.73 -15.78 -12.97
CA LEU A 104 -30.94 -15.16 -14.03
C LEU A 104 -29.52 -14.84 -13.56
N THR A 105 -29.40 -14.19 -12.40
CA THR A 105 -28.11 -13.84 -11.80
C THR A 105 -28.24 -13.64 -10.28
N ALA A 106 -27.12 -13.74 -9.58
CA ALA A 106 -27.01 -13.44 -8.17
C ALA A 106 -25.71 -12.69 -7.89
N VAL A 107 -25.77 -11.70 -7.01
CA VAL A 107 -24.62 -10.91 -6.57
C VAL A 107 -24.56 -10.85 -5.05
N ASN A 108 -23.40 -11.15 -4.50
CA ASN A 108 -23.10 -10.93 -3.09
C ASN A 108 -22.72 -9.46 -2.91
N VAL A 109 -23.45 -8.75 -2.07
CA VAL A 109 -23.24 -7.33 -1.79
C VAL A 109 -22.58 -7.21 -0.42
N ASN A 110 -21.38 -6.62 -0.40
CA ASN A 110 -20.65 -6.29 0.82
C ASN A 110 -20.67 -4.78 1.02
N VAL A 111 -21.44 -4.33 2.01
CA VAL A 111 -21.54 -2.92 2.39
C VAL A 111 -20.47 -2.63 3.44
N LEU A 112 -19.55 -1.75 3.10
CA LEU A 112 -18.54 -1.21 3.99
C LEU A 112 -19.09 0.05 4.69
N PRO A 113 -18.60 0.40 5.89
CA PRO A 113 -18.92 1.69 6.51
C PRO A 113 -18.49 2.86 5.62
N ASP A 114 -19.04 4.06 5.83
CA ASP A 114 -18.57 5.28 5.15
C ASP A 114 -17.14 5.63 5.61
N LEU A 115 -16.16 5.11 4.88
CA LEU A 115 -14.76 5.30 5.18
C LEU A 115 -14.28 6.66 4.66
N ARG A 116 -13.90 7.52 5.60
CA ARG A 116 -13.35 8.85 5.33
C ARG A 116 -12.04 9.04 6.07
N VAL A 117 -11.08 9.66 5.40
CA VAL A 117 -9.78 10.00 5.99
C VAL A 117 -9.38 11.42 5.58
N ILE A 118 -8.58 12.07 6.42
CA ILE A 118 -8.06 13.40 6.13
C ILE A 118 -6.90 13.24 5.14
N PRO A 119 -6.95 13.86 3.94
CA PRO A 119 -5.83 13.84 3.01
C PRO A 119 -4.59 14.49 3.63
N GLY A 120 -3.43 13.85 3.45
CA GLY A 120 -2.15 14.42 3.82
C GLY A 120 -1.61 15.38 2.76
N GLY A 121 -0.40 15.08 2.29
CA GLY A 121 0.38 15.88 1.34
C GLY A 121 1.57 16.59 1.98
N GLN A 122 1.63 16.65 3.32
CA GLN A 122 2.75 17.24 4.05
C GLN A 122 4.02 16.43 3.84
N SER A 123 5.15 17.14 3.70
CA SER A 123 6.47 16.49 3.76
C SER A 123 6.81 16.15 5.21
N ILE A 124 7.24 14.91 5.41
CA ILE A 124 7.60 14.37 6.72
C ILE A 124 9.05 13.91 6.70
N GLY A 125 9.75 14.12 7.81
CA GLY A 125 11.00 13.45 8.11
C GLY A 125 10.70 12.11 8.75
N VAL A 126 11.33 11.06 8.24
CA VAL A 126 11.23 9.71 8.79
C VAL A 126 12.50 9.44 9.56
N LYS A 127 12.36 8.98 10.80
CA LYS A 127 13.45 8.46 11.63
C LYS A 127 13.05 7.08 12.11
N LEU A 128 13.77 6.06 11.65
CA LEU A 128 13.47 4.67 11.93
C LEU A 128 14.65 4.06 12.66
N GLN A 129 14.41 3.47 13.82
CA GLN A 129 15.35 2.59 14.49
C GLN A 129 15.02 1.15 14.10
N THR A 130 16.03 0.40 13.71
CA THR A 130 15.87 -1.01 13.36
C THR A 130 15.65 -1.87 14.62
N ALA A 131 14.96 -3.01 14.48
CA ALA A 131 14.69 -3.93 15.61
C ALA A 131 15.96 -4.61 16.18
N GLY A 132 17.06 -4.53 15.44
CA GLY A 132 18.40 -4.96 15.79
C GLY A 132 19.38 -4.37 14.80
N VAL A 133 20.66 -4.63 14.95
CA VAL A 133 21.69 -3.98 14.13
C VAL A 133 21.90 -4.75 12.82
N LEU A 134 21.66 -4.10 11.69
CA LEU A 134 21.78 -4.67 10.34
C LEU A 134 23.24 -4.67 9.87
N VAL A 135 23.71 -5.79 9.34
CA VAL A 135 25.04 -5.91 8.73
C VAL A 135 24.96 -5.50 7.26
N VAL A 136 25.67 -4.43 6.90
CA VAL A 136 25.70 -3.88 5.54
C VAL A 136 27.02 -4.14 4.81
N GLY A 137 28.00 -4.70 5.51
CA GLY A 137 29.29 -5.04 4.91
C GLY A 137 30.27 -5.61 5.91
N HIS A 138 31.44 -6.00 5.40
CA HIS A 138 32.57 -6.46 6.20
C HIS A 138 33.69 -5.42 6.22
N HIS A 139 34.41 -5.38 7.34
CA HIS A 139 35.53 -4.49 7.56
C HIS A 139 36.74 -5.29 8.04
N LEU A 140 37.89 -5.07 7.40
CA LEU A 140 39.15 -5.69 7.81
C LEU A 140 39.80 -4.85 8.92
N VAL A 141 39.86 -5.43 10.11
CA VAL A 141 40.55 -4.89 11.29
C VAL A 141 42.04 -5.22 11.18
N ASP A 142 42.89 -4.21 11.31
CA ASP A 142 44.36 -4.39 11.28
C ASP A 142 44.88 -4.63 12.70
N THR A 143 45.26 -5.87 13.01
CA THR A 143 45.79 -6.26 14.33
C THR A 143 47.29 -5.95 14.49
N GLY A 144 47.94 -5.45 13.44
CA GLY A 144 49.39 -5.32 13.34
C GLY A 144 50.13 -6.61 12.95
N LYS A 145 49.48 -7.77 13.06
CA LYS A 145 50.00 -9.07 12.61
C LYS A 145 49.29 -9.55 11.34
N GLU A 146 47.98 -9.40 11.32
CA GLU A 146 47.12 -9.75 10.19
C GLU A 146 45.94 -8.77 10.08
N LYS A 147 45.34 -8.72 8.88
CA LYS A 147 44.08 -8.02 8.62
C LYS A 147 42.94 -9.02 8.57
N VAL A 148 41.94 -8.83 9.42
CA VAL A 148 40.90 -9.84 9.67
C VAL A 148 39.53 -9.21 9.79
N SER A 149 38.49 -9.90 9.33
CA SER A 149 37.10 -9.60 9.71
C SER A 149 36.60 -10.70 10.65
N PRO A 150 36.53 -10.44 11.97
CA PRO A 150 36.00 -11.43 12.91
C PRO A 150 34.57 -11.88 12.59
N GLY A 151 33.73 -10.96 12.13
CA GLY A 151 32.35 -11.24 11.77
C GLY A 151 32.23 -12.12 10.54
N GLU A 152 33.05 -11.87 9.51
CA GLU A 152 33.13 -12.76 8.35
C GLU A 152 33.60 -14.16 8.76
N ARG A 153 34.67 -14.25 9.58
CA ARG A 153 35.17 -15.53 10.10
C ARG A 153 34.12 -16.28 10.94
N ALA A 154 33.24 -15.55 11.63
CA ALA A 154 32.14 -16.13 12.41
C ALA A 154 30.93 -16.57 11.54
N GLY A 155 30.98 -16.36 10.22
CA GLY A 155 29.90 -16.75 9.30
C GLY A 155 28.74 -15.76 9.21
N ILE A 156 28.96 -14.50 9.60
CA ILE A 156 27.99 -13.40 9.48
C ILE A 156 28.02 -12.86 8.06
N HIS A 157 26.86 -12.70 7.44
CA HIS A 157 26.70 -12.24 6.06
C HIS A 157 26.05 -10.86 6.00
N VAL A 158 26.25 -10.16 4.88
CA VAL A 158 25.50 -8.94 4.56
C VAL A 158 24.00 -9.26 4.51
N GLY A 159 23.20 -8.44 5.17
CA GLY A 159 21.76 -8.67 5.36
C GLY A 159 21.41 -9.47 6.61
N ASP A 160 22.38 -9.89 7.41
CA ASP A 160 22.11 -10.43 8.74
C ASP A 160 21.71 -9.31 9.72
N MET A 161 20.76 -9.58 10.60
CA MET A 161 20.38 -8.67 11.68
C MET A 161 20.79 -9.23 13.03
N ILE A 162 21.71 -8.56 13.71
CA ILE A 162 22.16 -8.92 15.05
C ILE A 162 21.15 -8.35 16.07
N VAL A 163 20.40 -9.21 16.74
CA VAL A 163 19.34 -8.80 17.68
C VAL A 163 19.75 -8.94 19.15
N LYS A 164 20.78 -9.74 19.43
CA LYS A 164 21.28 -9.96 20.78
C LYS A 164 22.80 -10.09 20.78
N ILE A 165 23.45 -9.49 21.77
CA ILE A 165 24.85 -9.74 22.11
C ILE A 165 24.89 -10.22 23.56
N ASN A 166 25.43 -11.43 23.75
CA ASN A 166 25.35 -12.21 24.96
C ASN A 166 23.89 -12.35 25.43
N ASP A 167 23.57 -11.78 26.58
CA ASP A 167 22.23 -11.81 27.17
C ASP A 167 21.39 -10.55 26.97
N LEU A 168 21.91 -9.60 26.19
CA LEU A 168 21.29 -8.29 26.00
C LEU A 168 20.75 -8.14 24.58
N TYR A 169 19.47 -7.75 24.49
CA TYR A 169 18.90 -7.29 23.23
C TYR A 169 19.55 -5.98 22.85
N ILE A 170 19.94 -5.87 21.58
CA ILE A 170 20.60 -4.68 21.05
C ILE A 170 19.80 -4.10 19.91
N ASN A 171 19.68 -2.78 19.91
CA ASN A 171 19.12 -2.01 18.79
C ASN A 171 19.87 -0.70 18.56
N ASP A 172 20.96 -0.43 19.28
CA ASP A 172 21.79 0.79 19.18
C ASP A 172 23.26 0.41 18.96
N MET A 173 23.94 1.08 18.03
CA MET A 173 25.36 0.86 17.75
C MET A 173 26.28 1.14 18.95
N ASN A 174 25.90 2.02 19.86
CA ASN A 174 26.67 2.33 21.07
C ASN A 174 26.72 1.12 22.02
N ASP A 175 25.61 0.40 22.15
CA ASP A 175 25.57 -0.85 22.94
C ASP A 175 26.49 -1.90 22.33
N VAL A 176 26.49 -2.03 21.00
CA VAL A 176 27.42 -2.91 20.28
C VAL A 176 28.87 -2.54 20.58
N LYS A 177 29.22 -1.26 20.42
CA LYS A 177 30.59 -0.79 20.64
C LYS A 177 31.04 -1.10 22.07
N LYS A 178 30.20 -0.84 23.07
CA LYS A 178 30.50 -1.10 24.48
C LYS A 178 30.73 -2.59 24.73
N LEU A 179 29.77 -3.44 24.34
CA LEU A 179 29.82 -4.88 24.63
C LEU A 179 31.00 -5.58 23.93
N VAL A 180 31.33 -5.16 22.71
CA VAL A 180 32.45 -5.70 21.93
C VAL A 180 33.79 -5.31 22.56
N ASN A 181 33.94 -4.06 23.01
CA ASN A 181 35.14 -3.62 23.71
C ASN A 181 35.34 -4.34 25.05
N GLU A 182 34.30 -4.41 25.88
CA GLU A 182 34.36 -5.13 27.17
C GLU A 182 34.70 -6.62 27.00
N ALA A 183 34.20 -7.27 25.95
CA ALA A 183 34.51 -8.67 25.65
C ALA A 183 35.95 -8.82 25.15
N GLY A 184 36.41 -7.91 24.29
CA GLY A 184 37.77 -7.90 23.76
C GLY A 184 38.82 -7.66 24.84
N GLU A 185 38.60 -6.71 25.75
CA GLU A 185 39.49 -6.43 26.89
C GLU A 185 39.64 -7.62 27.83
N ARG A 186 38.55 -8.37 28.04
CA ARG A 186 38.54 -9.62 28.83
C ARG A 186 39.02 -10.85 28.05
N ASN A 187 39.34 -10.68 26.76
CA ASN A 187 39.69 -11.77 25.84
C ASN A 187 38.64 -12.91 25.80
N THR A 188 37.37 -12.54 25.86
CA THR A 188 36.22 -13.46 25.83
C THR A 188 35.45 -13.32 24.51
N PRO A 189 34.87 -14.40 23.96
CA PRO A 189 33.97 -14.27 22.82
C PRO A 189 32.69 -13.54 23.18
N VAL A 190 32.06 -12.94 22.16
CA VAL A 190 30.66 -12.50 22.22
C VAL A 190 29.76 -13.56 21.58
N GLN A 191 28.64 -13.85 22.22
CA GLN A 191 27.59 -14.70 21.67
C GLN A 191 26.55 -13.83 20.97
N LEU A 192 26.29 -14.08 19.70
CA LEU A 192 25.40 -13.28 18.87
C LEU A 192 24.15 -14.10 18.55
N LEU A 193 22.98 -13.48 18.70
CA LEU A 193 21.75 -13.99 18.07
C LEU A 193 21.53 -13.19 16.78
N VAL A 194 21.63 -13.88 15.66
CA VAL A 194 21.51 -13.33 14.31
C VAL A 194 20.22 -13.80 13.67
N VAL A 195 19.47 -12.89 13.08
CA VAL A 195 18.32 -13.20 12.23
C VAL A 195 18.76 -13.13 10.78
N ARG A 196 18.64 -14.28 10.09
CA ARG A 196 18.90 -14.41 8.65
C ARG A 196 17.62 -14.86 7.95
N GLY A 197 16.95 -13.93 7.26
CA GLY A 197 15.62 -14.19 6.72
C GLY A 197 14.61 -14.51 7.82
N LYS A 198 14.18 -15.78 7.91
CA LYS A 198 13.24 -16.26 8.95
C LYS A 198 13.92 -17.08 10.06
N GLU A 199 15.22 -17.34 9.92
CA GLU A 199 15.96 -18.20 10.84
C GLU A 199 16.66 -17.38 11.92
N LYS A 200 16.79 -17.97 13.10
CA LYS A 200 17.57 -17.44 14.22
C LYS A 200 18.79 -18.31 14.43
N LEU A 201 19.97 -17.71 14.30
CA LEU A 201 21.26 -18.37 14.36
C LEU A 201 22.04 -17.87 15.58
N ASN A 202 22.57 -18.79 16.38
CA ASN A 202 23.53 -18.44 17.43
C ASN A 202 24.94 -18.50 16.85
N MET A 203 25.71 -17.44 16.99
CA MET A 203 27.08 -17.35 16.48
C MET A 203 28.03 -16.90 17.57
N THR A 204 29.26 -17.39 17.54
CA THR A 204 30.31 -16.98 18.48
C THR A 204 31.34 -16.17 17.71
N LEU A 205 31.62 -14.95 18.18
CA LEU A 205 32.58 -14.04 17.55
C LEU A 205 33.66 -13.64 18.56
N HIS A 206 34.92 -13.65 18.13
CA HIS A 206 36.03 -13.13 18.92
C HIS A 206 36.45 -11.74 18.40
N PRO A 207 36.23 -10.65 19.15
CA PRO A 207 36.61 -9.31 18.70
C PRO A 207 38.11 -9.20 18.41
N ALA A 208 38.47 -8.47 17.35
CA ALA A 208 39.87 -8.18 17.02
C ALA A 208 40.21 -6.75 17.42
N LYS A 209 41.41 -6.54 17.97
CA LYS A 209 41.89 -5.22 18.35
C LYS A 209 42.50 -4.51 17.15
N ASP A 210 42.03 -3.30 16.86
CA ASP A 210 42.60 -2.46 15.82
C ASP A 210 43.86 -1.74 16.31
N LYS A 211 44.95 -1.82 15.55
CA LYS A 211 46.24 -1.20 15.88
C LYS A 211 46.18 0.32 15.87
N LYS A 212 45.30 0.92 15.08
CA LYS A 212 45.27 2.38 14.86
C LYS A 212 44.74 3.13 16.09
N ASP A 213 43.69 2.62 16.71
CA ASP A 213 42.99 3.28 17.82
C ASP A 213 42.89 2.42 19.09
N ASN A 214 43.43 1.19 19.06
CA ASN A 214 43.45 0.27 20.19
C ASN A 214 42.03 -0.15 20.64
N GLU A 215 41.01 -0.01 19.77
CA GLU A 215 39.64 -0.46 20.02
C GLU A 215 39.39 -1.88 19.49
N TYR A 216 38.51 -2.64 20.14
CA TYR A 216 38.07 -3.93 19.65
C TYR A 216 36.89 -3.80 18.69
N ARG A 217 36.95 -4.54 17.59
CA ARG A 217 35.99 -4.47 16.49
C ARG A 217 35.51 -5.86 16.10
N MET A 218 34.26 -5.94 15.65
CA MET A 218 33.70 -7.15 15.04
C MET A 218 34.10 -7.31 13.56
N GLY A 219 34.69 -6.29 12.93
CA GLY A 219 34.99 -6.31 11.50
C GLY A 219 33.75 -6.32 10.62
N LEU A 220 32.68 -5.64 11.03
CA LEU A 220 31.43 -5.49 10.29
C LEU A 220 31.10 -4.00 10.11
N TYR A 221 30.57 -3.63 8.96
CA TYR A 221 29.81 -2.39 8.80
C TYR A 221 28.37 -2.66 9.20
N ILE A 222 27.89 -1.86 10.13
CA ILE A 222 26.58 -2.03 10.75
C ILE A 222 25.76 -0.75 10.68
N ARG A 223 24.44 -0.90 10.64
CA ARG A 223 23.47 0.19 10.73
C ARG A 223 22.36 -0.18 11.70
N ASP A 224 21.93 0.77 12.51
CA ASP A 224 20.84 0.63 13.48
C ASP A 224 19.66 1.56 13.17
N SER A 225 19.79 2.41 12.16
CA SER A 225 18.84 3.45 11.87
C SER A 225 18.78 3.80 10.39
N ALA A 226 17.63 4.32 9.98
CA ALA A 226 17.42 4.92 8.67
C ALA A 226 16.64 6.22 8.80
N ALA A 227 17.02 7.20 7.98
CA ALA A 227 16.34 8.47 7.92
C ALA A 227 16.10 8.89 6.47
N GLY A 228 15.03 9.63 6.25
CA GLY A 228 14.68 10.10 4.91
C GLY A 228 13.51 11.07 4.92
N VAL A 229 13.13 11.51 3.72
CA VAL A 229 12.00 12.41 3.51
C VAL A 229 10.91 11.65 2.77
N GLY A 230 9.69 11.75 3.26
CA GLY A 230 8.51 11.16 2.64
C GLY A 230 7.34 12.14 2.60
N THR A 231 6.22 11.69 2.07
CA THR A 231 4.96 12.43 2.11
C THR A 231 3.92 11.64 2.91
N LEU A 232 3.21 12.34 3.81
CA LEU A 232 2.07 11.81 4.53
C LEU A 232 0.89 11.60 3.56
N THR A 233 0.26 10.43 3.56
CA THR A 233 -0.83 10.13 2.62
C THR A 233 -2.20 10.43 3.23
N PHE A 234 -2.48 9.88 4.41
CA PHE A 234 -3.79 10.06 5.04
C PHE A 234 -3.68 9.92 6.54
N ILE A 235 -4.71 10.44 7.22
CA ILE A 235 -4.94 10.21 8.64
C ILE A 235 -6.40 9.82 8.84
N ASP A 236 -6.63 8.74 9.56
CA ASP A 236 -7.95 8.43 10.09
C ASP A 236 -8.27 9.36 11.27
N PRO A 237 -9.32 10.21 11.18
CA PRO A 237 -9.65 11.16 12.22
C PRO A 237 -10.02 10.49 13.56
N ASN A 238 -10.52 9.24 13.52
CA ASN A 238 -11.06 8.54 14.67
C ASN A 238 -9.96 7.87 15.51
N THR A 239 -9.15 7.03 14.89
CA THR A 239 -8.10 6.26 15.58
C THR A 239 -6.74 6.95 15.60
N LYS A 240 -6.60 8.05 14.83
CA LYS A 240 -5.32 8.72 14.53
C LYS A 240 -4.31 7.84 13.79
N ALA A 241 -4.73 6.68 13.28
CA ALA A 241 -3.90 5.88 12.40
C ALA A 241 -3.56 6.67 11.13
N TYR A 242 -2.35 6.51 10.61
CA TYR A 242 -1.93 7.16 9.37
C TYR A 242 -1.17 6.19 8.47
N GLY A 243 -1.07 6.56 7.19
CA GLY A 243 -0.16 5.95 6.22
C GLY A 243 0.67 7.00 5.50
N ALA A 244 1.90 6.65 5.14
CA ALA A 244 2.83 7.51 4.40
C ALA A 244 3.74 6.70 3.45
N LEU A 245 4.44 7.40 2.55
CA LEU A 245 5.32 6.89 1.49
C LEU A 245 4.68 6.01 0.41
N GLY A 246 3.78 5.08 0.71
CA GLY A 246 3.23 4.20 -0.33
C GLY A 246 4.17 3.08 -0.80
N HIS A 247 5.38 2.96 -0.23
CA HIS A 247 6.31 1.85 -0.44
C HIS A 247 7.13 1.52 0.83
N VAL A 248 7.75 0.34 0.82
CA VAL A 248 8.64 -0.11 1.89
C VAL A 248 9.92 0.72 1.96
N ILE A 249 10.39 1.01 3.17
CA ILE A 249 11.74 1.53 3.40
C ILE A 249 12.69 0.35 3.42
N SER A 250 13.64 0.36 2.49
CA SER A 250 14.71 -0.63 2.41
C SER A 250 16.06 0.02 2.69
N ASP A 251 17.00 -0.76 3.21
CA ASP A 251 18.40 -0.36 3.29
C ASP A 251 19.01 -0.30 1.89
N VAL A 252 19.82 0.73 1.63
CA VAL A 252 20.32 1.06 0.29
C VAL A 252 21.38 0.08 -0.19
N ASP A 253 22.16 -0.52 0.72
CA ASP A 253 23.25 -1.43 0.35
C ASP A 253 22.76 -2.87 0.21
N THR A 254 21.81 -3.29 1.05
CA THR A 254 21.29 -4.67 1.07
C THR A 254 20.00 -4.85 0.28
N GLY A 255 19.26 -3.77 0.01
CA GLY A 255 17.91 -3.80 -0.56
C GLY A 255 16.84 -4.41 0.36
N GLN A 256 17.20 -4.84 1.57
CA GLN A 256 16.29 -5.50 2.49
C GLN A 256 15.37 -4.49 3.18
N ALA A 257 14.10 -4.90 3.36
CA ALA A 257 13.13 -4.12 4.12
C ALA A 257 13.59 -3.96 5.57
N ILE A 258 13.54 -2.73 6.07
CA ILE A 258 13.94 -2.45 7.44
C ILE A 258 12.87 -2.96 8.42
N ALA A 259 13.27 -3.87 9.30
CA ALA A 259 12.45 -4.31 10.42
C ALA A 259 12.36 -3.20 11.48
N VAL A 260 11.15 -2.70 11.73
CA VAL A 260 10.92 -1.59 12.66
C VAL A 260 11.10 -2.05 14.10
N GLY A 261 12.03 -1.42 14.82
CA GLY A 261 12.14 -1.52 16.28
C GLY A 261 11.34 -0.41 16.96
N ASP A 262 11.72 0.83 16.66
CA ASP A 262 10.98 2.05 17.01
C ASP A 262 11.09 3.03 15.85
N GLY A 263 10.22 4.04 15.80
CA GLY A 263 10.35 5.07 14.80
C GLY A 263 9.38 6.21 14.99
N GLN A 264 9.73 7.32 14.39
CA GLN A 264 9.03 8.58 14.56
C GLN A 264 9.00 9.32 13.23
N ILE A 265 7.89 10.03 13.02
CA ILE A 265 7.78 11.02 11.97
C ILE A 265 7.82 12.42 12.57
N VAL A 266 8.55 13.32 11.91
CA VAL A 266 8.67 14.74 12.26
C VAL A 266 8.26 15.59 11.07
N ALA A 267 8.00 16.88 11.30
CA ALA A 267 7.74 17.79 10.18
C ALA A 267 9.01 17.96 9.34
N ALA A 268 8.87 18.11 8.03
CA ALA A 268 9.97 18.47 7.14
C ALA A 268 9.61 19.72 6.33
N SER A 269 10.60 20.59 6.13
CA SER A 269 10.49 21.77 5.28
C SER A 269 11.37 21.58 4.05
N VAL A 270 10.75 21.60 2.87
CA VAL A 270 11.43 21.55 1.58
C VAL A 270 12.23 22.83 1.40
N THR A 271 13.53 22.68 1.15
CA THR A 271 14.45 23.80 0.93
C THR A 271 14.77 23.99 -0.54
N SER A 272 14.81 22.91 -1.31
CA SER A 272 15.10 22.93 -2.74
C SER A 272 14.64 21.63 -3.39
N ILE A 273 14.57 21.64 -4.73
CA ILE A 273 14.29 20.46 -5.53
C ILE A 273 15.37 20.31 -6.58
N GLU A 274 15.96 19.12 -6.65
CA GLU A 274 16.69 18.65 -7.82
C GLU A 274 15.68 18.17 -8.86
N LYS A 275 15.73 18.80 -10.03
CA LYS A 275 14.79 18.53 -11.11
C LYS A 275 15.03 17.15 -11.73
N GLY A 276 14.00 16.34 -11.80
CA GLY A 276 14.01 15.04 -12.47
C GLY A 276 14.16 15.17 -13.99
N GLN A 277 14.92 14.26 -14.57
CA GLN A 277 15.20 14.13 -16.00
C GLN A 277 15.23 12.64 -16.38
N SER A 278 15.17 12.34 -17.68
CA SER A 278 15.30 10.95 -18.14
C SER A 278 16.61 10.33 -17.64
N GLY A 279 16.53 9.21 -16.93
CA GLY A 279 17.65 8.51 -16.32
C GLY A 279 17.96 8.94 -14.88
N ASN A 280 17.49 10.11 -14.43
CA ASN A 280 17.67 10.60 -13.06
C ASN A 280 16.35 11.20 -12.52
N PRO A 281 15.63 10.47 -11.65
CA PRO A 281 14.37 10.92 -11.06
C PRO A 281 14.38 12.27 -10.33
N GLY A 282 15.54 12.81 -9.96
CA GLY A 282 15.63 14.00 -9.11
C GLY A 282 15.13 13.76 -7.68
N GLU A 283 15.26 14.77 -6.82
CA GLU A 283 15.04 14.63 -5.39
C GLU A 283 14.51 15.91 -4.73
N LYS A 284 13.65 15.73 -3.73
CA LYS A 284 13.22 16.79 -2.82
C LYS A 284 14.19 16.90 -1.64
N PHE A 285 14.96 17.98 -1.58
CA PHE A 285 15.76 18.29 -0.39
C PHE A 285 14.90 18.96 0.67
N ALA A 286 14.84 18.34 1.84
CA ALA A 286 14.13 18.90 2.98
C ALA A 286 14.98 18.81 4.25
N ARG A 287 14.79 19.77 5.14
CA ARG A 287 15.34 19.74 6.50
C ARG A 287 14.24 19.34 7.46
N PHE A 288 14.61 18.55 8.46
CA PHE A 288 13.68 18.27 9.55
C PHE A 288 13.41 19.57 10.31
N TYR A 289 12.13 19.86 10.47
CA TYR A 289 11.64 21.10 11.06
C TYR A 289 11.19 20.79 12.47
N ASN A 290 11.72 21.51 13.46
CA ASN A 290 11.46 21.28 14.87
C ASN A 290 11.58 19.80 15.25
N GLU A 291 12.78 19.23 15.20
CA GLU A 291 13.01 17.80 15.47
C GLU A 291 12.54 17.33 16.87
N SER A 292 12.31 18.26 17.79
CA SER A 292 11.71 18.01 19.10
C SER A 292 10.18 17.83 19.05
N GLU A 293 9.50 18.25 17.98
CA GLU A 293 8.06 18.12 17.78
C GLU A 293 7.75 16.86 16.94
N VAL A 294 7.67 15.72 17.63
CA VAL A 294 7.27 14.44 17.05
C VAL A 294 5.80 14.49 16.62
N LEU A 295 5.55 14.23 15.33
CA LEU A 295 4.20 14.21 14.76
C LEU A 295 3.49 12.89 15.02
N GLY A 296 4.21 11.78 15.07
CA GLY A 296 3.63 10.45 15.22
C GLY A 296 4.69 9.36 15.30
N THR A 297 4.24 8.14 15.62
CA THR A 297 5.08 6.95 15.72
C THR A 297 5.15 6.21 14.38
N ILE A 298 6.14 5.33 14.22
CA ILE A 298 6.20 4.35 13.14
C ILE A 298 6.22 2.98 13.79
N THR A 299 5.20 2.18 13.52
CA THR A 299 5.07 0.82 14.07
C THR A 299 5.10 -0.26 13.00
N LYS A 300 4.92 0.11 11.73
CA LYS A 300 5.01 -0.81 10.60
C LYS A 300 5.74 -0.17 9.43
N ASN A 301 6.53 -0.99 8.75
CA ASN A 301 7.14 -0.72 7.46
C ASN A 301 6.75 -1.88 6.53
N THR A 302 5.93 -1.61 5.52
CA THR A 302 5.33 -2.64 4.66
C THR A 302 5.50 -2.28 3.20
N PRO A 303 5.24 -3.19 2.24
CA PRO A 303 5.26 -2.88 0.82
C PRO A 303 4.39 -1.68 0.41
N PHE A 304 3.41 -1.28 1.22
CA PHE A 304 2.47 -0.19 0.94
C PHE A 304 2.79 1.11 1.69
N GLY A 305 3.90 1.19 2.41
CA GLY A 305 4.27 2.39 3.15
C GLY A 305 4.68 2.14 4.59
N ILE A 306 4.80 3.23 5.33
CA ILE A 306 4.93 3.20 6.78
C ILE A 306 3.61 3.58 7.45
N PHE A 307 3.39 3.01 8.62
CA PHE A 307 2.14 3.20 9.38
C PHE A 307 2.44 3.36 10.86
N GLY A 308 1.56 4.09 11.53
CA GLY A 308 1.63 4.32 12.97
C GLY A 308 0.46 5.17 13.43
N LYS A 309 0.66 5.89 14.53
CA LYS A 309 -0.35 6.81 15.07
C LYS A 309 0.18 8.23 15.14
N MET A 310 -0.63 9.18 14.70
CA MET A 310 -0.38 10.60 14.88
C MET A 310 -0.56 10.96 16.35
N LYS A 311 0.36 11.76 16.89
CA LYS A 311 0.22 12.41 18.20
C LYS A 311 -0.80 13.54 18.11
N GLU A 312 -0.66 14.36 17.07
CA GLU A 312 -1.53 15.49 16.77
C GLU A 312 -1.86 15.52 15.28
N GLN A 313 -2.95 16.19 14.90
CA GLN A 313 -3.22 16.44 13.49
C GLN A 313 -2.14 17.39 12.92
N PRO A 314 -1.59 17.08 11.73
CA PRO A 314 -0.54 17.88 11.14
C PRO A 314 -1.11 19.24 10.75
N LYS A 315 -0.43 20.28 11.23
CA LYS A 315 -0.72 21.66 10.84
C LYS A 315 -0.52 21.81 9.33
N ARG A 316 -1.15 22.81 8.72
CA ARG A 316 -0.92 23.21 7.31
C ARG A 316 -1.32 22.15 6.26
N GLY A 317 -2.29 21.30 6.58
CA GLY A 317 -2.99 20.51 5.55
C GLY A 317 -3.78 21.42 4.62
N LEU A 318 -3.84 21.06 3.33
CA LEU A 318 -4.71 21.74 2.38
C LEU A 318 -6.19 21.44 2.67
N TYR A 319 -6.46 20.20 3.07
CA TYR A 319 -7.77 19.73 3.51
C TYR A 319 -7.67 19.30 4.97
N ASN A 320 -8.52 19.89 5.82
CA ASN A 320 -8.60 19.51 7.24
C ASN A 320 -9.84 18.64 7.54
N GLU A 321 -10.79 18.58 6.61
CA GLU A 321 -11.99 17.77 6.74
C GLU A 321 -11.80 16.36 6.15
N PRO A 322 -12.41 15.31 6.76
CA PRO A 322 -12.35 13.96 6.24
C PRO A 322 -12.97 13.83 4.83
N MET A 323 -12.19 13.29 3.90
CA MET A 323 -12.59 13.01 2.52
C MET A 323 -12.95 11.53 2.35
N PRO A 324 -14.03 11.19 1.61
CA PRO A 324 -14.34 9.80 1.28
C PRO A 324 -13.22 9.13 0.48
N ILE A 325 -13.09 7.82 0.65
CA ILE A 325 -12.16 7.01 -0.16
C ILE A 325 -12.89 6.33 -1.33
N ALA A 326 -12.15 6.00 -2.38
CA ALA A 326 -12.64 5.15 -3.46
C ALA A 326 -12.01 3.75 -3.38
N LEU A 327 -12.81 2.73 -3.63
CA LEU A 327 -12.31 1.36 -3.84
C LEU A 327 -11.64 1.24 -5.20
N ALA A 328 -10.77 0.24 -5.38
CA ALA A 328 -10.05 0.05 -6.64
C ALA A 328 -10.98 -0.04 -7.87
N GLU A 329 -12.18 -0.64 -7.73
CA GLU A 329 -13.15 -0.76 -8.83
C GLU A 329 -13.81 0.57 -9.22
N GLN A 330 -13.71 1.59 -8.36
CA GLN A 330 -14.28 2.92 -8.59
C GLN A 330 -13.30 3.88 -9.26
N VAL A 331 -12.00 3.54 -9.26
CA VAL A 331 -10.94 4.35 -9.88
C VAL A 331 -11.01 4.20 -11.40
N LYS A 332 -10.87 5.32 -12.11
CA LYS A 332 -10.98 5.36 -13.58
C LYS A 332 -9.78 6.06 -14.18
N GLU A 333 -9.50 5.73 -15.44
CA GLU A 333 -8.60 6.54 -16.25
C GLU A 333 -9.19 7.95 -16.46
N GLY A 334 -8.31 8.94 -16.51
CA GLY A 334 -8.68 10.34 -16.72
C GLY A 334 -8.15 11.30 -15.64
N PRO A 335 -8.72 12.52 -15.56
CA PRO A 335 -8.19 13.58 -14.71
C PRO A 335 -8.20 13.21 -13.23
N ALA A 336 -7.12 13.55 -12.54
CA ALA A 336 -6.98 13.43 -11.09
C ALA A 336 -6.04 14.53 -10.58
N LYS A 337 -5.79 14.53 -9.27
CA LYS A 337 -4.89 15.48 -8.62
C LYS A 337 -4.00 14.79 -7.60
N ILE A 338 -2.84 15.36 -7.33
CA ILE A 338 -1.98 14.96 -6.21
C ILE A 338 -1.79 16.11 -5.24
N LEU A 339 -1.61 15.77 -3.96
CA LEU A 339 -1.23 16.74 -2.92
C LEU A 339 0.24 16.54 -2.53
N THR A 340 1.05 17.57 -2.68
CA THR A 340 2.46 17.51 -2.27
C THR A 340 3.00 18.88 -1.92
N VAL A 341 4.17 18.91 -1.27
CA VAL A 341 4.92 20.15 -1.00
C VAL A 341 6.08 20.24 -1.98
N VAL A 342 6.24 21.39 -2.63
CA VAL A 342 7.40 21.68 -3.48
C VAL A 342 8.28 22.80 -2.94
N ASP A 343 7.81 23.53 -1.92
CA ASP A 343 8.53 24.63 -1.29
C ASP A 343 8.04 24.84 0.15
N GLY A 344 8.98 24.96 1.09
CA GLY A 344 8.70 25.11 2.51
C GLY A 344 7.87 23.96 3.08
N GLN A 345 6.72 24.27 3.66
CA GLN A 345 5.78 23.30 4.25
C GLN A 345 4.37 23.39 3.64
N LYS A 346 4.22 24.15 2.56
CA LYS A 346 2.89 24.43 2.00
C LYS A 346 2.45 23.25 1.14
N VAL A 347 1.39 22.57 1.57
CA VAL A 347 0.72 21.56 0.74
C VAL A 347 0.00 22.27 -0.40
N GLU A 348 0.29 21.84 -1.61
CA GLU A 348 -0.35 22.33 -2.83
C GLU A 348 -0.97 21.17 -3.61
N GLU A 349 -1.97 21.51 -4.41
CA GLU A 349 -2.64 20.58 -5.31
C GLU A 349 -2.09 20.76 -6.73
N PHE A 350 -1.82 19.63 -7.39
CA PHE A 350 -1.30 19.59 -8.76
C PHE A 350 -2.09 18.60 -9.61
N SER A 351 -2.44 19.02 -10.83
CA SER A 351 -3.11 18.18 -11.81
C SER A 351 -2.24 17.02 -12.31
N ILE A 352 -2.85 15.85 -12.38
CA ILE A 352 -2.31 14.64 -13.00
C ILE A 352 -3.39 13.98 -13.87
N GLU A 353 -3.00 12.95 -14.61
CA GLU A 353 -3.89 12.06 -15.31
C GLU A 353 -3.60 10.61 -14.90
N ILE A 354 -4.63 9.86 -14.55
CA ILE A 354 -4.54 8.41 -14.38
C ILE A 354 -4.61 7.81 -15.79
N VAL A 355 -3.48 7.34 -16.30
CA VAL A 355 -3.37 6.86 -17.69
C VAL A 355 -3.71 5.37 -17.82
N ASN A 356 -3.63 4.62 -16.73
CA ASN A 356 -3.99 3.21 -16.71
C ASN A 356 -4.37 2.78 -15.29
N VAL A 357 -5.41 1.96 -15.17
CA VAL A 357 -5.89 1.39 -13.91
C VAL A 357 -5.75 -0.12 -13.97
N VAL A 358 -4.94 -0.69 -13.06
CA VAL A 358 -4.73 -2.13 -12.96
C VAL A 358 -5.77 -2.71 -12.00
N LYS A 359 -6.64 -3.58 -12.51
CA LYS A 359 -7.60 -4.32 -11.66
C LYS A 359 -6.84 -5.29 -10.76
N GLN A 360 -7.05 -5.19 -9.46
CA GLN A 360 -6.33 -5.98 -8.46
C GLN A 360 -7.32 -6.69 -7.53
N HIS A 361 -7.26 -8.03 -7.50
CA HIS A 361 -8.00 -8.82 -6.52
C HIS A 361 -7.23 -9.00 -5.20
N PHE A 362 -5.92 -8.76 -5.23
CA PHE A 362 -5.01 -8.88 -4.09
C PHE A 362 -4.14 -7.62 -3.98
N PRO A 363 -3.67 -7.27 -2.77
CA PRO A 363 -2.82 -6.12 -2.57
C PRO A 363 -1.57 -6.15 -3.45
N ALA A 364 -1.35 -5.10 -4.23
CA ALA A 364 -0.14 -4.91 -5.02
C ALA A 364 0.19 -3.42 -5.19
N THR A 365 1.49 -3.12 -5.22
CA THR A 365 2.01 -1.74 -5.11
C THR A 365 1.83 -0.90 -6.38
N LYS A 366 1.59 -1.54 -7.52
CA LYS A 366 1.37 -0.90 -8.83
C LYS A 366 -0.09 -1.02 -9.25
N GLY A 367 -0.95 -0.24 -8.59
CA GLY A 367 -2.40 -0.22 -8.84
C GLY A 367 -2.80 0.65 -10.02
N MET A 368 -2.06 1.73 -10.27
CA MET A 368 -2.33 2.65 -11.37
C MET A 368 -1.04 3.23 -11.93
N ILE A 369 -1.11 3.72 -13.16
CA ILE A 369 -0.08 4.57 -13.75
C ILE A 369 -0.64 5.98 -13.82
N ILE A 370 0.16 6.94 -13.36
CA ILE A 370 -0.18 8.35 -13.36
C ILE A 370 0.82 9.15 -14.20
N LYS A 371 0.37 10.27 -14.75
CA LYS A 371 1.19 11.23 -15.46
C LYS A 371 0.93 12.65 -14.96
N VAL A 372 1.99 13.39 -14.66
CA VAL A 372 1.90 14.79 -14.24
C VAL A 372 1.53 15.65 -15.43
N THR A 373 0.46 16.44 -15.29
CA THR A 373 -0.03 17.37 -16.31
C THR A 373 0.04 18.84 -15.87
N ASP A 374 0.25 19.09 -14.57
CA ASP A 374 0.40 20.45 -14.04
C ASP A 374 1.74 21.08 -14.47
N LYS A 375 1.64 22.18 -15.22
CA LYS A 375 2.81 22.91 -15.74
C LYS A 375 3.70 23.47 -14.63
N ARG A 376 3.13 23.95 -13.51
CA ARG A 376 3.91 24.52 -12.40
C ARG A 376 4.76 23.44 -11.74
N LEU A 377 4.21 22.23 -11.60
CA LEU A 377 4.95 21.10 -11.06
C LEU A 377 6.07 20.69 -12.01
N LEU A 378 5.76 20.47 -13.29
CA LEU A 378 6.75 20.09 -14.31
C LEU A 378 7.89 21.11 -14.46
N GLU A 379 7.58 22.40 -14.39
CA GLU A 379 8.57 23.46 -14.44
C GLU A 379 9.54 23.38 -13.26
N LYS A 380 9.02 23.22 -12.04
CA LYS A 380 9.81 23.16 -10.80
C LYS A 380 10.59 21.85 -10.63
N THR A 381 9.98 20.72 -10.95
CA THR A 381 10.45 19.39 -10.50
C THR A 381 10.78 18.45 -11.65
N GLY A 382 10.35 18.74 -12.87
CA GLY A 382 10.53 17.84 -14.01
C GLY A 382 9.56 16.65 -14.01
N GLY A 383 8.66 16.58 -13.03
CA GLY A 383 7.72 15.48 -12.84
C GLY A 383 7.66 15.00 -11.38
N ILE A 384 7.56 13.69 -11.19
CA ILE A 384 7.59 13.04 -9.89
C ILE A 384 9.06 12.89 -9.48
N VAL A 385 9.42 13.39 -8.30
CA VAL A 385 10.79 13.27 -7.75
C VAL A 385 10.79 12.43 -6.48
N GLN A 386 11.96 11.98 -6.05
CA GLN A 386 12.10 11.30 -4.75
C GLN A 386 11.61 12.21 -3.60
N GLY A 387 10.96 11.62 -2.60
CA GLY A 387 10.30 12.34 -1.50
C GLY A 387 8.86 12.80 -1.82
N MET A 388 8.37 12.69 -3.06
CA MET A 388 6.93 12.80 -3.35
C MET A 388 6.15 11.52 -3.06
N SER A 389 6.84 10.40 -2.85
CA SER A 389 6.19 9.15 -2.51
C SER A 389 5.31 9.30 -1.28
N GLY A 390 4.07 8.83 -1.39
CA GLY A 390 3.01 9.00 -0.40
C GLY A 390 2.09 10.19 -0.69
N SER A 391 2.35 10.99 -1.72
CA SER A 391 1.45 12.09 -2.11
C SER A 391 0.04 11.53 -2.40
N PRO A 392 -1.01 11.98 -1.71
CA PRO A 392 -2.37 11.51 -1.90
C PRO A 392 -2.83 11.78 -3.32
N ILE A 393 -3.46 10.79 -3.95
CA ILE A 393 -4.11 10.91 -5.26
C ILE A 393 -5.62 11.08 -5.04
N ILE A 394 -6.18 12.12 -5.63
CA ILE A 394 -7.59 12.49 -5.51
C ILE A 394 -8.25 12.49 -6.89
N GLN A 395 -9.35 11.75 -7.03
CA GLN A 395 -10.20 11.73 -8.22
C GLN A 395 -11.66 11.83 -7.78
N ASP A 396 -12.46 12.65 -8.49
CA ASP A 396 -13.89 12.85 -8.21
C ASP A 396 -14.21 13.19 -6.73
N GLY A 397 -13.32 13.97 -6.09
CA GLY A 397 -13.48 14.36 -4.68
C GLY A 397 -13.25 13.23 -3.67
N LYS A 398 -12.63 12.13 -4.09
CA LYS A 398 -12.28 10.98 -3.25
C LYS A 398 -10.78 10.74 -3.26
N ILE A 399 -10.23 10.28 -2.13
CA ILE A 399 -8.87 9.74 -2.11
C ILE A 399 -8.91 8.36 -2.76
N VAL A 400 -8.12 8.16 -3.80
CA VAL A 400 -8.09 6.90 -4.57
C VAL A 400 -6.80 6.13 -4.37
N GLY A 401 -5.73 6.80 -3.94
CA GLY A 401 -4.43 6.18 -3.82
C GLY A 401 -3.34 7.11 -3.31
N ALA A 402 -2.11 6.65 -3.45
CA ALA A 402 -0.90 7.42 -3.18
C ALA A 402 0.13 7.20 -4.29
N VAL A 403 0.90 8.23 -4.59
CA VAL A 403 2.08 8.13 -5.48
C VAL A 403 3.10 7.20 -4.84
N THR A 404 3.71 6.31 -5.62
CA THR A 404 4.77 5.42 -5.14
C THR A 404 6.08 5.68 -5.88
N HIS A 405 6.34 4.97 -6.97
CA HIS A 405 7.62 5.03 -7.69
C HIS A 405 7.45 5.80 -9.00
N VAL A 406 8.43 6.64 -9.30
CA VAL A 406 8.58 7.32 -10.60
C VAL A 406 9.23 6.40 -11.63
N PHE A 407 8.92 6.61 -12.92
CA PHE A 407 9.61 5.92 -14.00
C PHE A 407 10.97 6.58 -14.25
N VAL A 408 12.05 5.80 -14.20
CA VAL A 408 13.42 6.32 -14.37
C VAL A 408 13.61 7.02 -15.71
N ASN A 409 12.99 6.52 -16.79
CA ASN A 409 13.14 7.09 -18.14
C ASN A 409 12.10 8.16 -18.49
N ASP A 410 11.08 8.34 -17.65
CA ASP A 410 10.06 9.37 -17.83
C ASP A 410 9.63 9.90 -16.46
N PRO A 411 10.32 10.92 -15.92
CA PRO A 411 10.00 11.46 -14.60
C PRO A 411 8.59 12.06 -14.55
N THR A 412 7.96 12.35 -15.69
CA THR A 412 6.57 12.85 -15.70
C THR A 412 5.55 11.77 -15.35
N SER A 413 5.94 10.49 -15.40
CA SER A 413 5.07 9.35 -15.16
C SER A 413 5.54 8.52 -13.97
N GLY A 414 4.60 7.84 -13.33
CA GLY A 414 4.89 6.98 -12.18
C GLY A 414 3.76 6.04 -11.84
N TYR A 415 3.95 5.28 -10.77
CA TYR A 415 2.96 4.37 -10.22
C TYR A 415 2.21 4.99 -9.05
N GLY A 416 0.96 4.57 -8.88
CA GLY A 416 0.20 4.76 -7.65
C GLY A 416 -0.27 3.43 -7.07
N CYS A 417 -0.37 3.35 -5.75
CA CYS A 417 -1.03 2.25 -5.05
C CYS A 417 -2.43 2.70 -4.61
N TYR A 418 -3.40 1.77 -4.54
CA TYR A 418 -4.73 2.11 -4.08
C TYR A 418 -4.75 2.39 -2.58
N ILE A 419 -5.59 3.33 -2.18
CA ILE A 419 -5.77 3.72 -0.78
C ILE A 419 -6.28 2.54 0.06
N GLU A 420 -7.07 1.62 -0.54
CA GLU A 420 -7.59 0.44 0.15
C GLU A 420 -6.48 -0.44 0.73
N TRP A 421 -5.34 -0.58 0.06
CA TRP A 421 -4.22 -1.38 0.58
C TRP A 421 -3.54 -0.71 1.76
N MET A 422 -3.37 0.61 1.68
CA MET A 422 -2.77 1.36 2.77
C MET A 422 -3.68 1.40 4.01
N LEU A 423 -4.99 1.55 3.83
CA LEU A 423 -5.97 1.48 4.92
C LEU A 423 -5.95 0.12 5.62
N GLN A 424 -5.87 -0.97 4.84
CA GLN A 424 -5.76 -2.32 5.39
C GLN A 424 -4.50 -2.48 6.27
N GLU A 425 -3.35 -1.97 5.83
CA GLU A 425 -2.10 -2.01 6.60
C GLU A 425 -2.16 -1.14 7.88
N ALA A 426 -2.87 -0.02 7.81
CA ALA A 426 -3.17 0.84 8.96
C ALA A 426 -4.16 0.21 9.97
N GLY A 427 -4.71 -0.97 9.66
CA GLY A 427 -5.69 -1.65 10.52
C GLY A 427 -7.11 -1.13 10.36
N ILE A 428 -7.41 -0.39 9.30
CA ILE A 428 -8.74 0.12 8.98
C ILE A 428 -9.43 -0.91 8.07
N PRO A 429 -10.60 -1.46 8.46
CA PRO A 429 -11.21 -2.57 7.74
C PRO A 429 -11.84 -2.10 6.40
N VAL A 430 -11.22 -2.49 5.28
CA VAL A 430 -11.66 -2.19 3.89
C VAL A 430 -12.14 -3.44 3.13
N ARG A 431 -12.15 -4.59 3.81
CA ARG A 431 -12.69 -5.87 3.34
C ARG A 431 -13.44 -6.54 4.48
N SER A 432 -14.53 -7.23 4.19
CA SER A 432 -15.13 -8.14 5.16
C SER A 432 -14.14 -9.26 5.45
N GLN A 433 -14.04 -9.70 6.71
CA GLN A 433 -13.28 -10.89 7.06
C GLN A 433 -13.98 -12.12 6.45
N GLN A 434 -13.76 -12.38 5.16
CA GLN A 434 -13.95 -13.72 4.62
C GLN A 434 -12.90 -14.61 5.31
N GLY A 435 -13.38 -15.71 5.89
CA GLY A 435 -12.70 -16.46 6.92
C GLY A 435 -11.22 -16.75 6.63
N LYS A 436 -10.41 -16.74 7.69
CA LYS A 436 -9.18 -17.51 7.74
C LYS A 436 -9.50 -18.91 7.19
N ALA A 437 -9.03 -19.25 5.99
CA ALA A 437 -8.87 -20.65 5.65
C ALA A 437 -7.97 -21.23 6.75
N PRO A 438 -8.37 -22.30 7.46
CA PRO A 438 -7.44 -22.97 8.35
C PRO A 438 -6.26 -23.40 7.47
N ILE A 439 -5.07 -22.94 7.83
CA ILE A 439 -3.83 -23.47 7.30
C ILE A 439 -3.84 -24.94 7.70
N GLY A 440 -4.26 -25.79 6.77
CA GLY A 440 -4.18 -27.22 6.91
C GLY A 440 -2.71 -27.58 7.09
N SER A 441 -2.40 -28.11 8.26
CA SER A 441 -1.24 -28.97 8.45
C SER A 441 -1.33 -30.11 7.45
N ALA A 442 -0.53 -30.06 6.39
CA ALA A 442 -0.19 -31.27 5.65
C ALA A 442 1.03 -31.87 6.35
N ALA A 443 0.81 -33.09 6.85
CA ALA A 443 1.82 -34.01 7.38
C ALA A 443 2.78 -34.48 6.28
#